data_AF-A0A660Z1W7-F1
#
_entry.id   AF-A0A660Z1W7-F1
#
_cell.length_a   1.000
_cell.length_b   1.000
_cell.length_c   1.000
_cell.angle_alpha   90.00
_cell.angle_beta   90.00
_cell.angle_gamma   90.00
#
_symmetry.space_group_name_H-M   'P 1'
#
loop_
_entity.id
_entity.type
_entity.pdbx_description
1 polymer ?
#
loop_
_entity_poly.entity_id
_entity_poly.type
_entity_poly.pdbx_seq_one_letter_code
_entity_poly.pdbx_strand_id
1 'polypeptide(L)'
;MNWKKLLNDNRLGIKKTSSNNSLDGRSQFQKDFDRIVFSPAFRRLQDKTQVFPLPESDFVHTRLTHSLEVSVVGRSLGNLVGERILER
;
A
#
# COMPACT_ATOMS: atom_id res chain seq x y z
N MET A 1 -12.24 1.34 -21.03
CA MET A 1 -11.44 0.46 -20.14
C MET A 1 -12.38 -0.37 -19.27
N ASN A 2 -12.04 -1.62 -18.95
CA ASN A 2 -12.85 -2.45 -18.05
C ASN A 2 -12.29 -2.39 -16.62
N TRP A 3 -12.80 -1.46 -15.81
CA TRP A 3 -12.34 -1.24 -14.43
C TRP A 3 -12.54 -2.45 -13.52
N LYS A 4 -13.60 -3.25 -13.72
CA LYS A 4 -13.84 -4.47 -12.93
C LYS A 4 -12.76 -5.52 -13.15
N LYS A 5 -12.17 -5.56 -14.36
CA LYS A 5 -11.04 -6.44 -14.66
C LYS A 5 -9.73 -5.90 -14.08
N LEU A 6 -9.54 -4.58 -14.08
CA LEU A 6 -8.32 -3.93 -13.59
C LEU A 6 -8.25 -3.89 -12.05
N LEU A 7 -9.37 -3.65 -11.37
CA LEU A 7 -9.50 -3.58 -9.91
C LEU A 7 -9.96 -4.93 -9.34
N ASN A 8 -9.20 -5.99 -9.66
CA ASN A 8 -9.49 -7.33 -9.19
C ASN A 8 -8.93 -7.55 -7.77
N ASP A 9 -9.75 -8.09 -6.86
CA ASP A 9 -9.39 -8.39 -5.48
C ASP A 9 -9.01 -9.87 -5.24
N ASN A 10 -9.03 -10.69 -6.30
CA ASN A 10 -8.63 -12.09 -6.27
C ASN A 10 -7.14 -12.23 -5.92
N ARG A 11 -6.80 -13.27 -5.14
CA ARG A 11 -5.42 -13.60 -4.80
C ARG A 11 -5.04 -14.97 -5.33
N LEU A 12 -3.79 -15.07 -5.79
CA LEU A 12 -3.22 -16.36 -6.17
C LEU A 12 -3.21 -17.31 -4.96
N GLY A 13 -3.62 -18.55 -5.16
CA GLY A 13 -3.63 -19.57 -4.11
C GLY A 13 -4.80 -19.51 -3.14
N ILE A 14 -5.69 -18.50 -3.23
CA ILE A 14 -6.92 -18.43 -2.42
C ILE A 14 -8.12 -18.82 -3.29
N LYS A 15 -8.79 -19.92 -2.95
CA LYS A 15 -10.11 -20.23 -3.52
C LYS A 15 -11.12 -19.25 -2.92
N LYS A 16 -11.97 -18.65 -3.76
CA LYS A 16 -13.10 -17.83 -3.28
C LYS A 16 -14.04 -18.71 -2.46
N THR A 17 -13.86 -18.75 -1.16
CA THR A 17 -14.89 -19.23 -0.24
C THR A 17 -15.98 -18.17 -0.19
N SER A 18 -17.23 -18.58 -0.37
CA SER A 18 -18.43 -17.72 -0.32
C SER A 18 -18.71 -17.12 1.08
N SER A 19 -17.70 -16.97 1.92
CA SER A 19 -17.81 -16.43 3.28
C SER A 19 -17.98 -14.91 3.23
N ASN A 20 -19.19 -14.49 2.87
CA ASN A 20 -19.75 -13.18 3.14
C ASN A 20 -19.97 -13.04 4.66
N ASN A 21 -18.90 -12.71 5.40
CA ASN A 21 -18.95 -11.97 6.68
C ASN A 21 -17.55 -11.89 7.27
N SER A 22 -16.70 -11.01 6.73
CA SER A 22 -15.60 -10.51 7.55
C SER A 22 -16.15 -9.40 8.43
N LEU A 23 -16.19 -9.61 9.75
CA LEU A 23 -16.37 -8.58 10.79
C LEU A 23 -15.37 -7.41 10.66
N ASP A 24 -14.35 -7.58 9.83
CA ASP A 24 -13.33 -6.63 9.47
C ASP A 24 -13.85 -5.64 8.42
N GLY A 25 -14.05 -4.38 8.81
CA GLY A 25 -14.52 -3.28 7.96
C GLY A 25 -13.50 -2.80 6.91
N ARG A 26 -12.32 -3.44 6.81
CA ARG A 26 -11.29 -3.07 5.85
C ARG A 26 -11.50 -3.72 4.48
N SER A 27 -11.27 -2.96 3.42
CA SER A 27 -11.30 -3.47 2.04
C SER A 27 -10.14 -4.42 1.74
N GLN A 28 -10.25 -5.24 0.69
CA GLN A 28 -9.15 -6.14 0.29
C GLN A 28 -7.85 -5.38 -0.03
N PHE A 29 -7.95 -4.18 -0.62
CA PHE A 29 -6.81 -3.32 -0.91
C PHE A 29 -6.18 -2.73 0.36
N GLN A 30 -6.99 -2.40 1.38
CA GLN A 30 -6.45 -1.97 2.68
C GLN A 30 -5.70 -3.11 3.37
N LYS A 31 -6.22 -4.34 3.31
CA LYS A 31 -5.51 -5.52 3.83
C LYS A 31 -4.19 -5.77 3.13
N ASP A 32 -4.08 -5.44 1.84
CA ASP A 32 -2.81 -5.54 1.11
C ASP A 32 -1.79 -4.52 1.53
N PHE A 33 -2.23 -3.28 1.74
CA PHE A 33 -1.39 -2.25 2.30
C PHE A 33 -0.82 -2.70 3.66
N ASP A 34 -1.67 -3.23 4.55
CA ASP A 34 -1.23 -3.74 5.84
C ASP A 34 -0.21 -4.89 5.71
N ARG A 35 -0.45 -5.85 4.82
CA ARG A 35 0.49 -6.97 4.57
C ARG A 35 1.87 -6.45 4.15
N ILE A 36 1.91 -5.43 3.29
CA ILE A 36 3.17 -4.82 2.85
C ILE A 36 3.84 -4.14 4.03
N VAL A 37 3.13 -3.26 4.74
CA VAL A 37 3.66 -2.46 5.87
C VAL A 37 4.21 -3.35 6.98
N PHE A 38 3.51 -4.42 7.35
CA PHE A 38 3.94 -5.33 8.42
C PHE A 38 4.96 -6.39 7.98
N SER A 39 5.27 -6.47 6.67
CA SER A 39 6.22 -7.46 6.17
C SER A 39 7.64 -7.23 6.71
N PRO A 40 8.41 -8.30 6.98
CA PRO A 40 9.83 -8.18 7.31
C PRO A 40 10.63 -7.50 6.19
N ALA A 41 10.23 -7.71 4.92
CA ALA A 41 10.87 -7.10 3.77
C ALA A 41 10.75 -5.57 3.80
N PHE A 42 9.58 -5.03 4.14
CA PHE A 42 9.36 -3.59 4.25
C PHE A 42 10.10 -2.99 5.44
N ARG A 43 10.08 -3.64 6.62
CA ARG A 43 10.83 -3.20 7.80
C ARG A 43 12.34 -3.07 7.55
N ARG A 44 12.94 -3.95 6.75
CA ARG A 44 14.36 -3.88 6.37
C ARG A 44 14.73 -2.60 5.59
N LEU A 45 13.76 -1.84 5.07
CA LEU A 45 14.03 -0.55 4.42
C LEU A 45 14.45 0.53 5.41
N GLN A 46 14.22 0.33 6.72
CA GLN A 46 14.66 1.24 7.78
C GLN A 46 16.19 1.35 7.76
N ASP A 47 16.90 0.22 7.60
CA ASP A 47 18.36 0.19 7.60
C ASP A 47 18.96 0.36 6.20
N LYS A 48 18.21 0.95 5.27
CA LYS A 48 18.67 1.25 3.91
C LYS A 48 18.79 2.75 3.70
N THR A 49 20.01 3.19 3.45
CA THR A 49 20.31 4.56 3.04
C THR A 49 19.65 4.89 1.71
N GLN A 50 19.16 6.13 1.61
CA GLN A 50 18.57 6.64 0.39
C GLN A 50 19.62 7.20 -0.56
N VAL A 51 20.62 7.94 -0.06
CA VAL A 51 21.72 8.53 -0.85
C VAL A 51 22.96 8.82 0.02
N PHE A 52 22.80 9.29 1.26
CA PHE A 52 23.91 9.60 2.18
C PHE A 52 24.23 8.42 3.11
N PRO A 53 25.50 8.22 3.54
CA PRO A 53 25.82 7.30 4.64
C PRO A 53 25.03 7.73 5.89
N LEU A 54 24.50 6.76 6.65
CA LEU A 54 23.74 7.02 7.87
C LEU A 54 24.59 7.85 8.85
N PRO A 55 24.27 9.13 9.09
CA PRO A 55 24.91 9.87 10.17
C PRO A 55 24.36 9.36 11.51
N GLU A 56 25.05 9.62 12.62
CA GLU A 56 24.53 9.38 13.99
C GLU A 56 23.31 10.26 14.35
N SER A 57 22.81 11.06 13.41
CA SER A 57 21.66 11.95 13.56
C SER A 57 20.38 11.27 13.06
N ASP A 58 19.39 11.20 13.94
CA ASP A 58 18.10 10.52 13.76
C ASP A 58 17.19 11.07 12.63
N PHE A 59 17.57 12.17 11.96
CA PHE A 59 16.72 12.88 11.00
C PHE A 59 16.98 12.59 9.51
N VAL A 60 17.78 11.58 9.18
CA VAL A 60 18.00 11.22 7.77
C VAL A 60 16.90 10.30 7.26
N HIS A 61 16.36 10.65 6.09
CA HIS A 61 15.35 9.82 5.43
C HIS A 61 15.98 8.47 5.06
N THR A 62 15.36 7.41 5.56
CA THR A 62 15.67 6.03 5.15
C THR A 62 14.77 5.67 3.98
N ARG A 63 15.07 4.59 3.26
CA ARG A 63 14.17 4.13 2.19
C ARG A 63 12.77 3.82 2.72
N LEU A 64 12.64 3.47 4.00
CA LEU A 64 11.34 3.26 4.65
C LEU A 64 10.53 4.55 4.72
N THR A 65 11.08 5.60 5.31
CA THR A 65 10.35 6.86 5.55
C THR A 65 9.95 7.50 4.22
N HIS A 66 10.85 7.51 3.25
CA HIS A 66 10.53 7.99 1.91
C HIS A 66 9.44 7.16 1.22
N SER A 67 9.50 5.82 1.31
CA SER A 67 8.45 4.97 0.71
C SER A 67 7.08 5.22 1.35
N LEU A 68 7.05 5.51 2.66
CA LEU A 68 5.82 5.88 3.36
C LEU A 68 5.29 7.23 2.88
N GLU A 69 6.12 8.26 2.78
CA GLU A 69 5.75 9.59 2.24
C GLU A 69 5.18 9.49 0.81
N VAL A 70 5.88 8.76 -0.06
CA VAL A 70 5.43 8.52 -1.44
C VAL A 70 4.09 7.77 -1.46
N SER A 71 3.87 6.80 -0.57
CA SER A 71 2.59 6.08 -0.49
C SER A 71 1.42 6.98 -0.07
N VAL A 72 1.67 7.98 0.78
CA VAL A 72 0.66 8.95 1.22
C VAL A 72 0.28 9.88 0.07
N VAL A 73 1.26 10.39 -0.68
CA VAL A 73 1.00 11.19 -1.89
C VAL A 73 0.23 10.37 -2.94
N GLY A 74 0.67 9.13 -3.18
CA GLY A 74 -0.01 8.22 -4.12
C GLY A 74 -1.46 7.93 -3.74
N ARG A 75 -1.76 7.81 -2.44
CA ARG A 75 -3.14 7.64 -1.94
C ARG A 75 -4.00 8.85 -2.26
N SER A 76 -3.49 10.07 -2.02
CA SER A 76 -4.21 11.31 -2.35
C SER A 76 -4.53 11.41 -3.84
N LEU A 77 -3.55 11.12 -4.70
CA LEU A 77 -3.73 11.10 -6.15
C LEU A 77 -4.75 10.05 -6.59
N GLY A 78 -4.68 8.83 -6.03
CA GLY A 78 -5.60 7.75 -6.34
C GLY A 78 -7.05 8.08 -5.97
N ASN A 79 -7.27 8.71 -4.82
CA ASN A 79 -8.60 9.16 -4.40
C ASN A 79 -9.17 10.21 -5.37
N LEU A 80 -8.38 11.24 -5.71
CA LEU A 80 -8.80 12.31 -6.62
C LEU A 80 -9.20 11.77 -8.00
N VAL A 81 -8.39 10.87 -8.55
CA VAL A 81 -8.69 10.25 -9.85
C VAL A 81 -9.90 9.33 -9.76
N GLY A 82 -10.04 8.58 -8.66
CA GLY A 82 -11.18 7.71 -8.40
C GLY A 82 -12.50 8.48 -8.36
N GLU A 83 -12.55 9.59 -7.64
CA GLU A 83 -13.71 10.51 -7.61
C GLU A 83 -14.04 11.00 -9.03
N ARG A 84 -13.05 11.47 -9.77
CA ARG A 84 -13.26 11.99 -11.13
C ARG A 84 -13.77 10.93 -12.11
N ILE A 85 -13.40 9.67 -11.94
CA ILE A 85 -13.89 8.54 -12.75
C ILE A 85 -15.34 8.20 -12.40
N LEU A 86 -15.73 8.28 -11.12
CA LEU A 86 -17.10 7.99 -10.68
C LEU A 86 -18.11 9.07 -11.11
N GLU A 87 -17.65 10.30 -11.27
CA GLU A 87 -18.46 11.42 -11.78
C GLU A 87 -18.76 11.34 -13.29
N ARG A 88 -18.09 10.47 -14.04
CA ARG A 88 -18.32 10.26 -15.48
C ARG A 88 -19.22 9.08 -15.73
#